data_AF-A0A963WQZ7-F1
#
_entry.id   AF-A0A963WQZ7-F1
#
_cell.length_a   1.000
_cell.length_b   1.000
_cell.length_c   1.000
_cell.angle_alpha   90.00
_cell.angle_beta   90.00
_cell.angle_gamma   90.00
#
_symmetry.space_group_name_H-M   'P 1'
#
loop_
_entity.id
_entity.type
_entity.pdbx_description
1 polymer ?
#
loop_
_entity_poly.entity_id
_entity_poly.type
_entity_poly.pdbx_seq_one_letter_code
_entity_poly.pdbx_strand_id
1 'polypeptide(L)'
;MNSPPNSQAPSGLPAALAAYIIWGFLPLYLMLVKSVPPFEFVGWRIIFTLPLCLLIVAIRKQGPDLLAALRDRTSLLVLTASSALIAINWLVYIWAIQTDHVYAASLGYYINPLVNILLGTLLLGERLNRRQWLAVALAACGVALLLGGAITTLWISLTLALSFGTYGLL
;
A
#
# COMPACT_ATOMS: atom_id res chain seq x y z
N MET A 1 31.59 32.53 -11.53
CA MET A 1 30.64 31.45 -11.87
C MET A 1 29.82 31.16 -10.62
N ASN A 2 28.67 31.82 -10.50
CA ASN A 2 27.80 31.71 -9.34
C ASN A 2 26.80 30.58 -9.61
N SER A 3 27.01 29.42 -9.03
CA SER A 3 25.98 28.38 -8.97
C SER A 3 24.76 28.97 -8.25
N PRO A 4 23.53 28.83 -8.77
CA PRO A 4 22.35 29.29 -8.06
C PRO A 4 22.22 28.54 -6.73
N PRO A 5 21.71 29.18 -5.66
CA PRO A 5 21.48 28.52 -4.39
C PRO A 5 20.49 27.38 -4.63
N ASN A 6 20.92 26.18 -4.24
CA ASN A 6 20.11 24.97 -4.25
C ASN A 6 18.86 25.25 -3.41
N SER A 7 17.74 25.59 -4.05
CA SER A 7 16.44 25.73 -3.40
C SER A 7 16.07 24.35 -2.90
N GLN A 8 16.45 24.04 -1.66
CA GLN A 8 16.11 22.80 -0.99
C GLN A 8 14.59 22.66 -1.06
N ALA A 9 14.12 21.73 -1.87
CA ALA A 9 12.71 21.38 -1.90
C ALA A 9 12.26 21.16 -0.45
N PRO A 10 11.10 21.71 -0.02
CA PRO A 10 10.65 21.56 1.35
C PRO A 10 10.65 20.07 1.71
N SER A 11 11.24 19.74 2.86
CA SER A 11 11.37 18.35 3.33
C SER A 11 10.00 17.69 3.31
N GLY A 12 9.87 16.54 2.65
CA GLY A 12 8.64 15.74 2.64
C GLY A 12 8.35 15.05 3.98
N LEU A 13 9.27 15.16 4.95
CA LEU A 13 9.17 14.50 6.26
C LEU A 13 7.89 14.86 7.03
N PRO A 14 7.44 16.12 7.13
CA PRO A 14 6.20 16.45 7.85
C PRO A 14 4.97 15.81 7.20
N ALA A 15 4.91 15.77 5.86
CA ALA A 15 3.82 15.13 5.14
C ALA A 15 3.81 13.61 5.36
N ALA A 16 4.99 12.96 5.34
CA ALA A 16 5.11 11.54 5.65
C ALA A 16 4.68 11.22 7.09
N LEU A 17 5.14 12.01 8.08
CA LEU A 17 4.74 11.84 9.48
C LEU A 17 3.23 11.99 9.67
N ALA A 18 2.62 13.03 9.09
CA ALA A 18 1.17 13.22 9.14
C ALA A 18 0.42 12.01 8.54
N ALA A 19 0.87 11.52 7.38
CA ALA A 19 0.26 10.36 6.73
C ALA A 19 0.37 9.10 7.61
N TYR A 20 1.54 8.81 8.19
CA TYR A 20 1.74 7.65 9.05
C TYR A 20 0.95 7.75 10.36
N ILE A 21 0.81 8.95 10.94
CA ILE A 21 -0.04 9.17 12.12
C ILE A 21 -1.50 8.86 11.75
N ILE A 22 -2.03 9.47 10.69
CA ILE A 22 -3.42 9.25 10.24
C ILE A 22 -3.68 7.76 9.99
N TRP A 23 -2.78 7.09 9.27
CA TRP A 23 -2.91 5.64 9.01
C TRP A 23 -2.73 4.78 10.27
N GLY A 24 -1.88 5.19 11.21
CA GLY A 24 -1.68 4.48 12.48
C GLY A 24 -2.93 4.46 13.37
N PHE A 25 -3.77 5.49 13.30
CA PHE A 25 -5.06 5.55 14.01
C PHE A 25 -6.21 4.86 13.27
N LEU A 26 -6.04 4.51 11.98
CA LEU A 26 -7.10 3.89 11.17
C LEU A 26 -7.68 2.59 11.78
N PRO A 27 -6.89 1.63 12.30
CA PRO A 27 -7.45 0.43 12.94
C PRO A 27 -8.44 0.76 14.08
N LEU A 28 -8.12 1.77 14.90
CA LEU A 28 -8.97 2.17 16.03
C LEU A 28 -10.31 2.71 15.53
N TYR A 29 -10.30 3.51 14.47
CA TYR A 29 -11.52 3.97 13.82
C TYR A 29 -12.35 2.81 13.27
N LEU A 30 -11.71 1.85 12.58
CA LEU A 30 -12.40 0.69 12.01
C LEU A 30 -13.02 -0.23 13.07
N MET A 31 -12.41 -0.33 14.26
CA MET A 31 -12.99 -1.03 15.41
C MET A 31 -14.26 -0.35 15.95
N LEU A 32 -14.36 0.98 15.83
CA LEU A 32 -15.55 1.74 16.25
C LEU A 32 -16.67 1.67 15.22
N VAL A 33 -16.34 1.49 13.93
CA VAL A 33 -17.30 1.47 12.82
C VAL A 33 -17.52 0.05 12.28
N LYS A 34 -17.71 -0.92 13.19
CA LYS A 34 -18.04 -2.31 12.83
C LYS A 34 -19.42 -2.47 12.18
N SER A 35 -20.29 -1.48 12.30
CA SER A 35 -21.65 -1.51 11.72
C SER A 35 -21.67 -1.33 10.20
N VAL A 36 -20.63 -0.74 9.60
CA VAL A 36 -20.54 -0.52 8.16
C VAL A 36 -19.75 -1.66 7.51
N PRO A 37 -20.33 -2.38 6.54
CA PRO A 37 -19.63 -3.46 5.85
C PRO A 37 -18.34 -2.99 5.16
N PRO A 38 -17.27 -3.81 5.09
CA PRO A 38 -16.00 -3.44 4.46
C PRO A 38 -16.15 -2.93 3.01
N PHE A 39 -17.05 -3.56 2.25
CA PHE A 39 -17.32 -3.20 0.86
C PHE A 39 -17.89 -1.77 0.74
N GLU A 40 -18.89 -1.44 1.54
CA GLU A 40 -19.49 -0.10 1.57
C GLU A 40 -18.47 0.94 2.01
N PHE A 41 -17.66 0.61 3.03
CA PHE A 41 -16.62 1.51 3.53
C PHE A 41 -15.61 1.88 2.43
N VAL A 42 -15.13 0.90 1.67
CA VAL A 42 -14.23 1.14 0.52
C VAL A 42 -14.96 1.91 -0.59
N GLY A 43 -16.21 1.55 -0.88
CA GLY A 43 -17.03 2.24 -1.88
C GLY A 43 -17.17 3.73 -1.60
N TRP A 44 -17.52 4.10 -0.36
CA TRP A 44 -17.62 5.50 0.06
C TRP A 44 -16.28 6.23 -0.04
N ARG A 45 -15.16 5.59 0.35
CA ARG A 45 -13.82 6.17 0.17
C ARG A 45 -13.55 6.52 -1.30
N ILE A 46 -13.92 5.65 -2.24
CA ILE A 46 -13.73 5.89 -3.67
C ILE A 46 -14.66 7.01 -4.17
N ILE A 47 -15.95 6.96 -3.81
CA ILE A 47 -16.94 7.96 -4.21
C ILE A 47 -16.53 9.37 -3.78
N PHE A 48 -15.98 9.53 -2.57
CA PHE A 48 -15.51 10.84 -2.10
C PHE A 48 -14.13 11.25 -2.66
N THR A 49 -13.27 10.29 -3.00
CA THR A 49 -11.93 10.58 -3.55
C THR A 49 -12.00 10.96 -5.03
N LEU A 50 -12.92 10.36 -5.80
CA LEU A 50 -12.99 10.54 -7.25
C LEU A 50 -13.22 12.00 -7.67
N PRO A 51 -14.18 12.76 -7.10
CA PRO A 51 -14.37 14.17 -7.43
C PRO A 51 -13.13 15.01 -7.12
N LEU A 52 -12.45 14.73 -5.99
CA LEU A 52 -11.23 15.43 -5.61
C LEU A 52 -10.09 15.16 -6.60
N CYS A 53 -9.90 13.91 -7.01
CA CYS A 53 -8.91 13.55 -8.02
C CYS A 53 -9.21 14.21 -9.37
N LEU A 54 -10.47 14.21 -9.81
CA LEU A 54 -10.88 14.88 -11.05
C LEU A 54 -10.67 16.39 -10.98
N LEU A 55 -10.93 17.01 -9.83
CA LEU A 55 -10.64 18.43 -9.60
C LEU A 55 -9.14 18.71 -9.69
N ILE A 56 -8.30 17.87 -9.10
CA ILE A 56 -6.84 18.00 -9.19
C ILE A 56 -6.38 17.87 -10.66
N VAL A 57 -6.90 16.90 -11.41
CA VAL A 57 -6.60 16.73 -12.84
C VAL A 57 -6.99 17.98 -13.64
N ALA A 58 -8.16 18.57 -13.35
CA ALA A 58 -8.63 19.79 -13.99
C ALA A 58 -7.73 20.99 -13.67
N ILE A 59 -7.38 21.20 -12.40
CA ILE A 59 -6.50 22.29 -11.96
C ILE A 59 -5.10 22.15 -12.58
N ARG A 60 -4.56 20.92 -12.62
CA ARG A 60 -3.24 20.64 -13.21
C ARG A 60 -3.25 20.57 -14.74
N LYS A 61 -4.43 20.71 -15.37
CA LYS A 61 -4.63 20.61 -16.83
C LYS A 61 -4.17 19.28 -17.43
N GLN A 62 -4.26 18.19 -16.66
CA GLN A 62 -3.84 16.84 -17.03
C GLN A 62 -4.95 16.03 -17.73
N GLY A 63 -5.99 16.71 -18.22
CA GLY A 63 -7.09 16.07 -18.96
C GLY A 63 -6.61 15.24 -20.16
N PRO A 64 -5.72 15.77 -21.04
CA PRO A 64 -5.19 14.99 -22.16
C PRO A 64 -4.47 13.71 -21.73
N ASP A 65 -3.69 13.76 -20.65
CA ASP A 65 -2.96 12.59 -20.12
C ASP A 65 -3.92 11.53 -19.59
N LEU A 66 -4.99 11.94 -18.90
CA LEU A 66 -6.05 11.04 -18.46
C LEU A 66 -6.73 10.36 -19.65
N LEU A 67 -7.09 11.11 -20.70
CA LEU A 67 -7.70 10.52 -21.90
C LEU A 67 -6.73 9.59 -22.63
N ALA A 68 -5.43 9.90 -22.66
CA ALA A 68 -4.41 9.04 -23.26
C ALA A 68 -4.32 7.71 -22.50
N ALA A 69 -4.28 7.75 -21.16
CA ALA A 69 -4.27 6.56 -20.32
C ALA A 69 -5.53 5.69 -20.50
N LEU A 70 -6.70 6.32 -20.69
CA LEU A 70 -7.97 5.63 -20.95
C LEU A 70 -8.09 5.06 -22.38
N ARG A 71 -7.25 5.49 -23.32
CA ARG A 71 -7.25 4.96 -24.69
C ARG A 71 -6.20 3.88 -24.89
N ASP A 72 -5.12 3.92 -24.11
CA ASP A 72 -4.11 2.87 -24.13
C ASP A 72 -4.62 1.62 -23.39
N ARG A 73 -4.84 0.54 -24.14
CA ARG A 73 -5.33 -0.73 -23.60
C ARG A 73 -4.37 -1.31 -22.57
N THR A 74 -3.05 -1.15 -22.77
CA THR A 74 -2.05 -1.69 -21.86
C THR A 74 -2.10 -0.95 -20.52
N SER A 75 -2.07 0.38 -20.54
CA SER A 75 -2.23 1.21 -19.34
C SER A 75 -3.54 0.90 -18.62
N LEU A 76 -4.66 0.79 -19.34
CA LEU A 76 -5.94 0.43 -18.74
C LEU A 76 -5.92 -0.94 -18.05
N LEU A 77 -5.31 -1.95 -18.68
CA LEU A 77 -5.21 -3.29 -18.11
C LEU A 77 -4.36 -3.30 -16.84
N VAL A 78 -3.19 -2.65 -16.87
CA VAL A 78 -2.31 -2.52 -15.70
C VAL A 78 -3.01 -1.76 -14.58
N LEU A 79 -3.59 -0.58 -14.88
CA LEU A 79 -4.33 0.21 -13.90
C LEU A 79 -5.51 -0.54 -13.30
N THR A 80 -6.23 -1.33 -14.11
CA THR A 80 -7.35 -2.15 -13.63
C THR A 80 -6.85 -3.28 -12.72
N ALA A 81 -5.76 -3.95 -13.09
CA ALA A 81 -5.14 -4.98 -12.26
C ALA A 81 -4.62 -4.40 -10.93
N SER A 82 -3.86 -3.30 -10.97
CA SER A 82 -3.38 -2.58 -9.79
C SER A 82 -4.54 -2.11 -8.91
N SER A 83 -5.62 -1.59 -9.51
CA SER A 83 -6.83 -1.17 -8.79
C SER A 83 -7.54 -2.34 -8.11
N ALA A 84 -7.63 -3.50 -8.77
CA ALA A 84 -8.23 -4.70 -8.18
C ALA A 84 -7.40 -5.22 -7.00
N LEU A 85 -6.07 -5.23 -7.13
CA LEU A 85 -5.15 -5.66 -6.06
C LEU A 85 -5.25 -4.78 -4.83
N ILE A 86 -5.23 -3.45 -5.00
CA ILE A 86 -5.35 -2.53 -3.87
C ILE A 86 -6.76 -2.55 -3.26
N ALA A 87 -7.81 -2.80 -4.06
CA ALA A 87 -9.16 -2.99 -3.55
C ALA A 87 -9.26 -4.26 -2.68
N ILE A 88 -8.74 -5.40 -3.15
CA ILE A 88 -8.65 -6.64 -2.36
C ILE A 88 -7.88 -6.38 -1.06
N ASN A 89 -6.75 -5.67 -1.14
CA ASN A 89 -5.95 -5.33 0.02
C ASN A 89 -6.76 -4.57 1.08
N TRP A 90 -7.42 -3.48 0.69
CA TRP A 90 -8.21 -2.66 1.61
C TRP A 90 -9.41 -3.42 2.18
N LEU A 91 -10.10 -4.22 1.35
CA LEU A 91 -11.23 -5.02 1.81
C LEU A 91 -10.82 -6.05 2.86
N VAL A 92 -9.75 -6.80 2.60
CA VAL A 92 -9.22 -7.79 3.54
C VAL A 92 -8.71 -7.12 4.81
N TYR A 93 -8.06 -5.96 4.70
CA TYR A 93 -7.59 -5.21 5.85
C TYR A 93 -8.75 -4.76 6.75
N ILE A 94 -9.75 -4.08 6.17
CA ILE A 94 -10.90 -3.58 6.93
C ILE A 94 -11.67 -4.75 7.57
N TRP A 95 -11.91 -5.81 6.79
CA TRP A 95 -12.55 -7.03 7.28
C TRP A 95 -11.77 -7.62 8.46
N ALA A 96 -10.44 -7.77 8.34
CA ALA A 96 -9.61 -8.32 9.41
C ALA A 96 -9.64 -7.47 10.68
N ILE A 97 -9.64 -6.13 10.58
CA ILE A 97 -9.77 -5.28 11.76
C ILE A 97 -11.15 -5.40 12.40
N GLN A 98 -12.22 -5.42 11.59
CA GLN A 98 -13.60 -5.51 12.10
C GLN A 98 -13.91 -6.85 12.76
N THR A 99 -13.28 -7.95 12.30
CA THR A 99 -13.41 -9.30 12.87
C THR A 99 -12.33 -9.63 13.92
N ASP A 100 -11.69 -8.61 14.50
CA ASP A 100 -10.69 -8.75 15.57
C ASP A 100 -9.44 -9.57 15.19
N HIS A 101 -9.14 -9.69 13.90
CA HIS A 101 -7.93 -10.31 13.33
C HIS A 101 -6.80 -9.29 13.10
N VAL A 102 -6.69 -8.33 14.02
CA VAL A 102 -5.73 -7.22 13.96
C VAL A 102 -4.28 -7.71 13.95
N TYR A 103 -4.00 -8.77 14.70
CA TYR A 103 -2.68 -9.39 14.74
C TYR A 103 -2.26 -9.92 13.36
N ALA A 104 -3.16 -10.60 12.66
CA ALA A 104 -2.92 -11.10 11.31
C ALA A 104 -2.73 -9.96 10.30
N ALA A 105 -3.54 -8.89 10.41
CA ALA A 105 -3.38 -7.71 9.58
C ALA A 105 -1.99 -7.06 9.75
N SER A 106 -1.56 -6.85 10.99
CA SER A 106 -0.24 -6.32 11.32
C SER A 106 0.90 -7.22 10.82
N LEU A 107 0.76 -8.54 10.98
CA LEU A 107 1.73 -9.50 10.47
C LEU A 107 1.86 -9.41 8.93
N GLY A 108 0.77 -9.21 8.21
CA GLY A 108 0.79 -8.94 6.76
C GLY A 108 1.65 -7.73 6.40
N TYR A 109 1.54 -6.63 7.14
CA TYR A 109 2.38 -5.45 6.91
C TYR A 109 3.85 -5.63 7.33
N TYR A 110 4.15 -6.55 8.25
CA TYR A 110 5.54 -6.93 8.55
C TYR A 110 6.13 -7.86 7.48
N ILE A 111 5.30 -8.65 6.79
CA ILE A 111 5.72 -9.48 5.66
C ILE A 111 5.96 -8.62 4.41
N ASN A 112 5.25 -7.51 4.24
CA ASN A 112 5.32 -6.64 3.05
C ASN A 112 6.75 -6.26 2.60
N PRO A 113 7.65 -5.76 3.47
CA PRO A 113 9.02 -5.44 3.07
C PRO A 113 9.78 -6.65 2.50
N LEU A 114 9.56 -7.85 3.05
CA LEU A 114 10.19 -9.08 2.55
C LEU A 114 9.65 -9.42 1.15
N VAL A 115 8.33 -9.32 0.95
CA VAL A 115 7.69 -9.53 -0.36
C VAL A 115 8.23 -8.53 -1.38
N ASN A 116 8.30 -7.24 -1.04
CA ASN A 116 8.82 -6.21 -1.95
C ASN A 116 10.27 -6.47 -2.35
N ILE A 117 11.12 -6.90 -1.41
CA ILE A 117 12.52 -7.25 -1.71
C ILE A 117 12.59 -8.48 -2.63
N LEU A 118 11.77 -9.51 -2.37
CA LEU A 118 11.70 -10.69 -3.24
C LEU A 118 11.23 -10.32 -4.65
N LEU A 119 10.18 -9.50 -4.79
CA LEU A 119 9.70 -9.04 -6.09
C LEU A 119 10.76 -8.19 -6.81
N GLY A 120 11.41 -7.26 -6.12
CA GLY A 120 12.48 -6.43 -6.69
C GLY A 120 13.68 -7.25 -7.18
N THR A 121 14.11 -8.24 -6.40
CA THR A 121 15.23 -9.11 -6.82
C THR A 121 14.89 -10.06 -7.94
N LEU A 122 13.71 -10.69 -7.90
CA LEU A 122 13.32 -11.74 -8.85
C LEU A 122 12.81 -11.17 -10.18
N LEU A 123 12.07 -10.06 -10.14
CA LEU A 123 11.36 -9.53 -11.32
C LEU A 123 12.04 -8.27 -11.89
N LEU A 124 12.59 -7.41 -11.03
CA LEU A 124 13.31 -6.20 -11.46
C LEU A 124 14.83 -6.41 -11.57
N GLY A 125 15.34 -7.57 -11.11
CA GLY A 125 16.76 -7.90 -11.17
C GLY A 125 17.64 -7.09 -10.22
N GLU A 126 17.05 -6.52 -9.16
CA GLU A 126 17.78 -5.73 -8.17
C GLU A 126 18.80 -6.59 -7.42
N ARG A 127 20.03 -6.08 -7.27
CA ARG A 127 21.11 -6.78 -6.56
C ARG A 127 21.33 -6.17 -5.19
N LEU A 128 20.97 -6.91 -4.15
CA LEU A 128 21.26 -6.51 -2.78
C LEU A 128 22.68 -6.89 -2.37
N ASN A 129 23.34 -6.00 -1.66
CA ASN A 129 24.66 -6.26 -1.09
C ASN A 129 24.55 -7.12 0.19
N ARG A 130 25.63 -7.76 0.62
CA ARG A 130 25.65 -8.71 1.77
C ARG A 130 25.03 -8.15 3.05
N ARG A 131 25.24 -6.86 3.35
CA ARG A 131 24.67 -6.20 4.54
C ARG A 131 23.15 -6.08 4.48
N GLN A 132 22.60 -5.83 3.28
CA GLN A 132 21.16 -5.75 3.10
C GLN A 132 20.53 -7.14 3.22
N TRP A 133 21.18 -8.18 2.69
CA TRP A 133 20.75 -9.57 2.90
C TRP A 133 20.74 -9.98 4.37
N LEU A 134 21.72 -9.51 5.16
CA LEU A 134 21.72 -9.72 6.61
C LEU A 134 20.51 -9.04 7.28
N ALA A 135 20.17 -7.82 6.87
CA ALA A 135 18.98 -7.11 7.36
C ALA A 135 17.67 -7.84 6.97
N VAL A 136 17.60 -8.37 5.75
CA VAL A 136 16.47 -9.21 5.27
C VAL A 136 16.35 -10.46 6.12
N ALA A 137 17.46 -11.17 6.39
CA ALA A 137 17.44 -12.36 7.23
C ALA A 137 16.98 -12.04 8.65
N LEU A 138 17.44 -10.93 9.23
CA LEU A 138 16.99 -10.47 10.55
C LEU A 138 15.49 -10.17 10.58
N ALA A 139 14.99 -9.45 9.57
CA ALA A 139 13.56 -9.16 9.43
C ALA A 139 12.73 -10.44 9.26
N ALA A 140 13.21 -11.39 8.43
CA ALA A 140 12.57 -12.68 8.23
C ALA A 140 12.50 -13.51 9.53
N CYS A 141 13.56 -13.51 10.35
CA CYS A 141 13.53 -14.13 11.67
C CYS A 141 12.50 -13.48 12.59
N GLY A 142 12.42 -12.14 12.62
CA GLY A 142 11.42 -11.43 13.42
C GLY A 142 9.98 -11.80 13.00
N VAL A 143 9.71 -11.83 11.70
CA VAL A 143 8.41 -12.26 11.16
C VAL A 143 8.12 -13.73 11.49
N ALA A 144 9.13 -14.61 11.39
CA ALA A 144 9.02 -16.03 11.72
C ALA A 144 8.65 -16.28 13.19
N LEU A 145 9.14 -15.44 14.11
CA LEU A 145 8.75 -15.52 15.53
C LEU A 145 7.29 -15.13 15.76
N LEU A 146 6.76 -14.17 14.98
CA LEU A 146 5.38 -13.70 15.09
C LEU A 146 4.37 -14.65 14.40
N LEU A 147 4.83 -15.50 13.48
CA LEU A 147 3.96 -16.43 12.74
C LEU A 147 3.14 -17.36 13.65
N GLY A 148 3.68 -17.73 14.82
CA GLY A 148 2.99 -18.60 15.78
C GLY A 148 1.64 -18.07 16.27
N GLY A 149 1.48 -16.74 16.34
CA GLY A 149 0.23 -16.11 16.79
C GLY A 149 -0.86 -15.98 15.72
N ALA A 150 -0.55 -16.30 14.46
CA ALA A 150 -1.44 -16.07 13.32
C ALA A 150 -1.64 -17.31 12.43
N ILE A 151 -1.27 -18.51 12.87
CA ILE A 151 -1.24 -19.73 12.02
C ILE A 151 -2.60 -19.96 11.33
N THR A 152 -3.70 -19.85 12.07
CA THR A 152 -5.07 -20.07 11.55
C THR A 152 -5.56 -18.92 10.65
N THR A 153 -4.96 -17.74 10.77
CA THR A 153 -5.32 -16.51 10.05
C THR A 153 -4.22 -16.09 9.05
N LEU A 154 -3.28 -16.97 8.75
CA LEU A 154 -2.08 -16.63 7.97
C LEU A 154 -2.44 -16.18 6.55
N TRP A 155 -3.52 -16.71 6.00
CA TRP A 155 -4.03 -16.32 4.68
C TRP A 155 -4.30 -14.81 4.61
N ILE A 156 -4.79 -14.17 5.68
CA ILE A 156 -5.02 -12.72 5.73
C ILE A 156 -3.70 -11.98 5.51
N SER A 157 -2.67 -12.38 6.27
CA SER A 157 -1.34 -11.78 6.22
C SER A 157 -0.72 -11.91 4.82
N LEU A 158 -0.83 -13.10 4.22
CA LEU A 158 -0.31 -13.39 2.89
C LEU A 158 -1.09 -12.63 1.80
N THR A 159 -2.43 -12.59 1.88
CA THR A 159 -3.25 -11.83 0.93
C THR A 159 -2.88 -10.35 1.00
N LEU A 160 -2.74 -9.76 2.19
CA LEU A 160 -2.33 -8.36 2.34
C LEU A 160 -0.94 -8.12 1.77
N ALA A 161 0.03 -8.98 2.07
CA ALA A 161 1.41 -8.78 1.63
C ALA A 161 1.57 -8.93 0.10
N LEU A 162 0.96 -9.98 -0.47
CA LEU A 162 1.04 -10.25 -1.90
C LEU A 162 0.25 -9.23 -2.71
N SER A 163 -0.98 -8.89 -2.29
CA SER A 163 -1.77 -7.88 -3.00
C SER A 163 -1.09 -6.52 -3.02
N PHE A 164 -0.56 -6.05 -1.90
CA PHE A 164 0.13 -4.76 -1.83
C PHE A 164 1.48 -4.78 -2.56
N GLY A 165 2.25 -5.86 -2.42
CA GLY A 165 3.53 -5.99 -3.11
C GLY A 165 3.39 -6.09 -4.62
N THR A 166 2.44 -6.88 -5.13
CA THR A 166 2.15 -6.94 -6.57
C THR A 166 1.54 -5.64 -7.09
N TYR A 167 0.68 -4.98 -6.31
CA TYR A 167 0.18 -3.64 -6.64
C TYR A 167 1.34 -2.63 -6.81
N GLY A 168 2.33 -2.66 -5.92
CA GLY A 168 3.48 -1.76 -6.00
C GLY A 168 4.46 -2.08 -7.15
N LEU A 169 4.41 -3.32 -7.67
CA LEU A 169 5.22 -3.76 -8.80
C LEU A 169 4.62 -3.37 -10.15
N LEU A 170 3.29 -3.45 -10.28
CA LEU A 170 2.52 -3.17 -11.50
C LEU A 170 2.33 -1.65 -11.71
#